data_AF-A0A3D5Z735-F1
#
_entry.id   AF-A0A3D5Z735-F1
#
_cell.length_a   1.000
_cell.length_b   1.000
_cell.length_c   1.000
_cell.angle_alpha   90.00
_cell.angle_beta   90.00
_cell.angle_gamma   90.00
#
_symmetry.space_group_name_H-M   'P 1'
#
loop_
_entity.id
_entity.type
_entity.pdbx_description
1 polymer ?
#
loop_
_entity_poly.entity_id
_entity_poly.type
_entity_poly.pdbx_seq_one_letter_code
_entity_poly.pdbx_strand_id
1 'polypeptide(L)'
;MRKDSLGIYMDDIATAIYLHEVLKKLGIKRDCLVSDYNFDYFSESELDKIKTLFITGLDSIQFLRYLSNLEKLQIISDDYTNVLEYGSYKDNPRFNDISSFNVLKKLTKLKYLEITNDVNIESIDLSNMSELKTLILRNNPQLKTIIGADKLHKLETIIIVGNPIRNFEGFEYFLANTLDAKENVVDVDVYLSSVKTSKQAKDIYDYSLMGLYSSNITFAEKCDIGDYTTMNIKEMTDLYRNLLRRISKVKLKDQVPATKIEYLYQYAVGIPFDIQGIKRRNDEYIKLYQQYNGMIPEFYQKSLNYLHSSYATYQLHKGNCEGIVNLMHYMASLLDIDSQTVHCHDRRSNIYGSNHALIRFKTIEGWKYYDPTYDRENHDYYKDMNLKEVEEYADLPKIEHIINRRERYNNDDYTRTLHK
;
A
#
# COMPACT_ATOMS: atom_id res chain seq x y z
N MET A 1 46.55 6.39 -29.43
CA MET A 1 45.89 5.47 -28.48
C MET A 1 45.80 6.17 -27.12
N ARG A 2 44.64 6.76 -26.79
CA ARG A 2 44.33 7.14 -25.41
C ARG A 2 43.42 6.07 -24.83
N LYS A 3 43.92 5.38 -23.80
CA LYS A 3 43.17 4.50 -22.92
C LYS A 3 42.58 5.38 -21.82
N ASP A 4 41.57 6.19 -22.13
CA ASP A 4 40.84 6.95 -21.12
C ASP A 4 39.36 6.54 -21.23
N SER A 5 38.98 5.63 -20.32
CA SER A 5 37.64 5.29 -19.85
C SER A 5 36.47 5.34 -20.84
N LEU A 6 35.98 4.17 -21.27
CA LEU A 6 34.63 4.04 -21.82
C LEU A 6 33.63 4.66 -20.83
N GLY A 7 32.99 5.76 -21.21
CA GLY A 7 31.88 6.31 -20.44
C GLY A 7 30.73 5.30 -20.34
N ILE A 8 29.98 5.36 -19.25
CA ILE A 8 28.75 4.60 -19.08
C ILE A 8 27.68 5.27 -19.94
N TYR A 9 27.25 4.57 -20.97
CA TYR A 9 26.18 4.99 -21.87
C TYR A 9 24.80 4.73 -21.24
N MET A 10 23.90 5.71 -21.32
CA MET A 10 22.50 5.58 -20.94
C MET A 10 21.64 5.38 -22.18
N ASP A 11 21.04 4.21 -22.31
CA ASP A 11 20.26 3.84 -23.51
C ASP A 11 18.97 4.67 -23.69
N ASP A 12 18.54 5.38 -22.64
CA ASP A 12 17.31 6.16 -22.60
C ASP A 12 17.61 7.64 -22.35
N ILE A 13 17.13 8.49 -23.27
CA ILE A 13 17.35 9.95 -23.21
C ILE A 13 16.64 10.58 -22.00
N ALA A 14 15.49 10.06 -21.59
CA ALA A 14 14.77 10.58 -20.42
C ALA A 14 15.58 10.33 -19.15
N THR A 15 16.15 9.14 -19.01
CA THR A 15 17.10 8.79 -17.95
C THR A 15 18.34 9.67 -17.98
N ALA A 16 18.92 9.93 -19.15
CA ALA A 16 20.07 10.84 -19.27
C ALA A 16 19.72 12.26 -18.80
N ILE A 17 18.62 12.84 -19.30
CA ILE A 17 18.12 14.16 -18.87
C ILE A 17 17.92 14.20 -17.36
N TYR A 18 17.30 13.17 -16.79
CA TYR A 18 17.08 13.06 -15.36
C TYR A 18 18.40 13.06 -14.57
N LEU A 19 19.38 12.26 -14.96
CA LEU A 19 20.69 12.20 -14.30
C LEU A 19 21.46 13.52 -14.41
N HIS A 20 21.34 14.24 -15.53
CA HIS A 20 21.91 15.59 -15.67
C HIS A 20 21.32 16.56 -14.65
N GLU A 21 20.00 16.58 -14.47
CA GLU A 21 19.35 17.43 -13.46
C GLU A 21 19.74 17.04 -12.03
N VAL A 22 19.94 15.75 -11.76
CA VAL A 22 20.46 15.27 -10.48
C VAL A 22 21.90 15.77 -10.24
N LEU A 23 22.80 15.60 -11.20
CA LEU A 23 24.19 16.06 -11.09
C LEU A 23 24.28 17.59 -10.95
N LYS A 24 23.45 18.32 -11.69
CA LYS A 24 23.34 19.78 -11.60
C LYS A 24 22.90 20.25 -10.22
N LYS A 25 21.94 19.57 -9.58
CA LYS A 25 21.53 19.82 -8.18
C LYS A 25 22.66 19.55 -7.19
N LEU A 26 23.58 18.64 -7.52
CA LEU A 26 24.81 18.39 -6.75
C LEU A 26 25.96 19.37 -7.07
N GLY A 27 25.73 20.38 -7.93
CA GLY A 27 26.74 21.34 -8.34
C GLY A 27 27.74 20.82 -9.38
N ILE A 28 27.49 19.63 -9.93
CA ILE A 28 28.32 19.02 -10.98
C ILE A 28 27.77 19.48 -12.32
N LYS A 29 28.43 20.47 -12.93
CA LYS A 29 28.06 20.95 -14.26
C LYS A 29 28.71 20.08 -15.32
N ARG A 30 27.89 19.59 -16.25
CA ARG A 30 28.34 18.98 -17.50
C ARG A 30 28.13 20.02 -18.59
N ASP A 31 29.21 20.47 -19.23
CA ASP A 31 29.14 21.44 -20.33
C ASP A 31 28.80 20.71 -21.64
N CYS A 32 27.58 20.17 -21.71
CA CYS A 32 27.04 19.56 -22.92
C CYS A 32 25.54 19.87 -23.08
N LEU A 33 25.13 20.06 -24.32
CA LEU A 33 23.73 20.21 -24.73
C LEU A 33 23.10 18.83 -24.95
N VAL A 34 21.77 18.76 -24.89
CA VAL A 34 21.01 17.52 -25.19
C VAL A 34 21.31 16.98 -26.58
N SER A 35 21.68 17.86 -27.53
CA SER A 35 22.07 17.49 -28.89
C SER A 35 23.49 16.93 -29.03
N ASP A 36 24.30 17.00 -27.97
CA ASP A 36 25.70 16.59 -28.04
C ASP A 36 25.84 15.07 -27.95
N TYR A 37 26.72 14.50 -28.78
CA TYR A 37 26.97 13.05 -28.84
C TYR A 37 27.40 12.41 -27.50
N ASN A 38 27.91 13.21 -26.57
CA ASN A 38 28.38 12.73 -25.26
C ASN A 38 27.37 13.01 -24.12
N PHE A 39 26.17 13.52 -24.43
CA PHE A 39 25.17 13.90 -23.43
C PHE A 39 24.78 12.70 -22.55
N ASP A 40 24.54 11.57 -23.18
CA ASP A 40 24.13 10.27 -22.67
C ASP A 40 25.29 9.41 -22.14
N TYR A 41 26.54 9.91 -22.17
CA TYR A 41 27.71 9.25 -21.58
C TYR A 41 28.09 9.86 -20.24
N PHE A 42 28.19 9.06 -19.19
CA PHE A 42 28.58 9.48 -17.83
C PHE A 42 29.84 8.78 -17.38
N SER A 43 30.72 9.47 -16.66
CA SER A 43 31.87 8.86 -15.99
C SER A 43 31.44 8.20 -14.67
N GLU A 44 32.16 7.14 -14.26
CA GLU A 44 31.96 6.52 -12.94
C GLU A 44 32.10 7.55 -11.82
N SER A 45 33.06 8.48 -11.92
CA SER A 45 33.28 9.54 -10.94
C SER A 45 32.08 10.51 -10.81
N GLU A 46 31.35 10.77 -11.90
CA GLU A 46 30.12 11.55 -11.84
C GLU A 46 29.02 10.78 -11.11
N LEU A 47 28.80 9.53 -11.50
CA LEU A 47 27.75 8.68 -10.93
C LEU A 47 27.99 8.34 -9.45
N ASP A 48 29.24 8.15 -9.05
CA ASP A 48 29.64 7.86 -7.67
C ASP A 48 29.33 9.00 -6.68
N LYS A 49 29.15 10.23 -7.17
CA LYS A 49 28.76 11.37 -6.34
C LYS A 49 27.26 11.35 -6.00
N ILE A 50 26.45 10.57 -6.72
CA ILE A 50 25.02 10.47 -6.48
C ILE A 50 24.75 9.54 -5.29
N LYS A 51 24.52 10.14 -4.12
CA LYS A 51 24.19 9.43 -2.87
C LYS A 51 22.71 9.41 -2.53
N THR A 52 21.93 10.29 -3.14
CA THR A 52 20.49 10.43 -2.88
C THR A 52 19.76 10.61 -4.19
N LEU A 53 18.63 9.93 -4.33
CA LEU A 53 17.84 9.95 -5.54
C LEU A 53 16.35 9.96 -5.21
N PHE A 54 15.59 10.78 -5.94
CA PHE A 54 14.14 10.86 -5.89
C PHE A 54 13.57 10.67 -7.29
N ILE A 55 12.90 9.53 -7.51
CA ILE A 55 12.36 9.10 -8.79
C ILE A 55 10.85 9.30 -8.80
N THR A 56 10.36 9.94 -9.85
CA THR A 56 8.95 10.08 -10.22
C THR A 56 8.86 10.17 -11.73
N GLY A 57 7.80 9.63 -12.33
CA GLY A 57 7.56 9.73 -13.78
C GLY A 57 8.54 8.95 -14.66
N LEU A 58 9.14 7.86 -14.17
CA LEU A 58 10.05 7.01 -14.96
C LEU A 58 9.45 5.62 -15.26
N ASP A 59 9.73 5.12 -16.46
CA ASP A 59 9.32 3.78 -16.92
C ASP A 59 10.38 2.71 -16.62
N SER A 60 11.61 3.13 -16.32
CA SER A 60 12.74 2.25 -16.07
C SER A 60 13.67 2.84 -15.02
N ILE A 61 14.18 1.95 -14.17
CA ILE A 61 15.19 2.27 -13.15
C ILE A 61 16.47 1.45 -13.36
N GLN A 62 16.66 0.85 -14.54
CA GLN A 62 17.80 -0.05 -14.78
C GLN A 62 19.16 0.65 -14.65
N PHE A 63 19.22 1.97 -14.85
CA PHE A 63 20.42 2.78 -14.66
C PHE A 63 20.93 2.79 -13.21
N LEU A 64 20.09 2.44 -12.22
CA LEU A 64 20.50 2.34 -10.82
C LEU A 64 21.67 1.39 -10.60
N ARG A 65 21.89 0.41 -11.50
CA ARG A 65 23.04 -0.51 -11.45
C ARG A 65 24.39 0.22 -11.46
N TYR A 66 24.43 1.46 -11.95
CA TYR A 66 25.64 2.27 -12.03
C TYR A 66 25.83 3.17 -10.80
N LEU A 67 24.82 3.27 -9.92
CA LEU A 67 24.86 4.13 -8.73
C LEU A 67 25.26 3.33 -7.47
N SER A 68 26.45 2.74 -7.50
CA SER A 68 26.91 1.81 -6.44
C SER A 68 27.08 2.47 -5.05
N ASN A 69 27.18 3.80 -5.01
CA ASN A 69 27.32 4.61 -3.81
C ASN A 69 26.01 5.21 -3.29
N LEU A 70 24.87 4.82 -3.86
CA LEU A 70 23.57 5.33 -3.47
C LEU A 70 23.21 4.90 -2.03
N GLU A 71 22.94 5.88 -1.17
CA GLU A 71 22.60 5.67 0.25
C GLU A 71 21.10 5.90 0.52
N LYS A 72 20.42 6.72 -0.29
CA LYS A 72 18.99 7.02 -0.16
C LYS A 72 18.28 6.96 -1.51
N LEU A 73 17.21 6.17 -1.59
CA LEU A 73 16.36 6.05 -2.78
C LEU A 73 14.89 6.24 -2.39
N GLN A 74 14.23 7.17 -3.07
CA GLN A 74 12.78 7.37 -3.01
C GLN A 74 12.21 7.17 -4.42
N ILE A 75 11.25 6.27 -4.56
CA ILE A 75 10.49 6.04 -5.80
C ILE A 75 9.04 6.33 -5.46
N ILE A 76 8.54 7.49 -5.88
CA ILE A 76 7.24 7.98 -5.45
C ILE A 76 6.44 8.38 -6.69
N SER A 77 5.26 7.78 -6.82
CA SER A 77 4.24 8.23 -7.75
C SER A 77 3.20 9.09 -7.03
N ASP A 78 2.45 9.87 -7.80
CA ASP A 78 1.18 10.44 -7.31
C ASP A 78 0.26 9.35 -6.76
N ASP A 79 -0.71 9.72 -5.94
CA ASP A 79 -1.69 8.77 -5.40
C ASP A 79 -2.59 8.22 -6.52
N TYR A 80 -2.48 6.92 -6.80
CA TYR A 80 -3.29 6.25 -7.83
C TYR A 80 -4.78 6.16 -7.51
N THR A 81 -5.18 6.42 -6.26
CA THR A 81 -6.59 6.48 -5.86
C THR A 81 -7.26 7.77 -6.29
N ASN A 82 -6.49 8.82 -6.59
CA ASN A 82 -7.04 10.10 -7.00
C ASN A 82 -7.51 10.06 -8.46
N VAL A 83 -8.83 10.18 -8.67
CA VAL A 83 -9.49 9.92 -9.96
C VAL A 83 -9.52 11.15 -10.88
N LEU A 84 -9.16 12.35 -10.40
CA LEU A 84 -9.64 13.60 -10.99
C LEU A 84 -8.62 14.47 -11.75
N GLU A 85 -7.31 14.28 -11.56
CA GLU A 85 -6.32 15.24 -12.11
C GLU A 85 -5.87 14.91 -13.54
N TYR A 86 -5.79 13.63 -13.90
CA TYR A 86 -5.25 13.18 -15.19
C TYR A 86 -6.23 12.22 -15.88
N GLY A 87 -6.56 12.46 -17.15
CA GLY A 87 -7.56 11.68 -17.90
C GLY A 87 -7.25 10.18 -18.00
N SER A 88 -5.99 9.78 -17.88
CA SER A 88 -5.61 8.38 -17.63
C SER A 88 -4.32 8.27 -16.79
N TYR A 89 -4.14 7.14 -16.11
CA TYR A 89 -2.90 6.79 -15.39
C TYR A 89 -1.64 6.94 -16.25
N LYS A 90 -1.72 6.59 -17.54
CA LYS A 90 -0.58 6.69 -18.45
C LYS A 90 -0.25 8.12 -18.85
N ASP A 91 -1.21 9.03 -18.69
CA ASP A 91 -1.05 10.43 -19.07
C ASP A 91 -0.57 11.29 -17.88
N ASN A 92 -0.50 10.73 -16.67
CA ASN A 92 0.08 11.46 -15.53
C ASN A 92 1.62 11.37 -15.59
N PRO A 93 2.32 12.49 -15.79
CA PRO A 93 3.78 12.52 -15.83
C PRO A 93 4.44 12.21 -14.49
N ARG A 94 3.67 12.04 -13.41
CA ARG A 94 4.15 11.70 -12.06
C ARG A 94 3.88 10.25 -11.68
N PHE A 95 3.27 9.44 -12.54
CA PHE A 95 3.21 7.99 -12.34
C PHE A 95 4.46 7.32 -12.88
N ASN A 96 5.04 6.43 -12.08
CA ASN A 96 6.07 5.51 -12.56
C ASN A 96 5.40 4.32 -13.30
N ASP A 97 5.97 3.87 -14.42
CA ASP A 97 5.58 2.64 -15.12
C ASP A 97 6.72 1.60 -15.07
N ILE A 98 7.31 1.43 -13.89
CA ILE A 98 8.49 0.58 -13.69
C ILE A 98 8.13 -0.89 -13.87
N SER A 99 8.71 -1.51 -14.89
CA SER A 99 8.48 -2.93 -15.20
C SER A 99 9.25 -3.91 -14.32
N SER A 100 10.35 -3.49 -13.67
CA SER A 100 11.16 -4.38 -12.83
C SER A 100 12.01 -3.66 -11.79
N PHE A 101 11.94 -4.16 -10.55
CA PHE A 101 12.73 -3.70 -9.40
C PHE A 101 13.98 -4.54 -9.12
N ASN A 102 14.30 -5.51 -9.98
CA ASN A 102 15.42 -6.43 -9.79
C ASN A 102 16.80 -5.76 -9.73
N VAL A 103 16.91 -4.52 -10.22
CA VAL A 103 18.15 -3.73 -10.13
C VAL A 103 18.50 -3.36 -8.70
N LEU A 104 17.51 -3.26 -7.80
CA LEU A 104 17.71 -2.84 -6.41
C LEU A 104 18.68 -3.76 -5.64
N LYS A 105 18.76 -5.05 -6.00
CA LYS A 105 19.71 -6.01 -5.39
C LYS A 105 21.19 -5.64 -5.58
N LYS A 106 21.50 -4.69 -6.47
CA LYS A 106 22.85 -4.16 -6.71
C LYS A 106 23.21 -3.02 -5.75
N LEU A 107 22.24 -2.44 -5.06
CA LEU A 107 22.39 -1.24 -4.23
C LEU A 107 22.71 -1.62 -2.78
N THR A 108 23.92 -2.11 -2.53
CA THR A 108 24.33 -2.67 -1.24
C THR A 108 24.55 -1.63 -0.13
N LYS A 109 24.67 -0.35 -0.49
CA LYS A 109 24.92 0.76 0.46
C LYS A 109 23.66 1.53 0.86
N LEU A 110 22.49 1.11 0.40
CA LEU A 110 21.23 1.77 0.76
C LEU A 110 20.99 1.70 2.27
N LYS A 111 20.72 2.87 2.83
CA LYS A 111 20.30 3.08 4.22
C LYS A 111 18.83 3.49 4.30
N TYR A 112 18.28 4.07 3.23
CA TYR A 112 16.91 4.50 3.13
C TYR A 112 16.31 4.06 1.80
N LEU A 113 15.19 3.34 1.86
CA LEU A 113 14.40 2.96 0.71
C LEU A 113 12.94 3.31 0.95
N GLU A 114 12.35 4.03 0.01
CA GLU A 114 10.92 4.31 -0.04
C GLU A 114 10.37 4.00 -1.43
N ILE A 115 9.29 3.22 -1.47
CA ILE A 115 8.51 2.96 -2.68
C ILE A 115 7.04 3.21 -2.33
N THR A 116 6.47 4.23 -2.96
CA THR A 116 5.13 4.73 -2.66
C THR A 116 4.30 4.86 -3.93
N ASN A 117 3.07 4.33 -3.90
CA ASN A 117 2.10 4.38 -4.99
C ASN A 117 2.56 3.70 -6.29
N ASP A 118 3.42 2.69 -6.22
CA ASP A 118 3.77 1.89 -7.39
C ASP A 118 2.71 0.81 -7.63
N VAL A 119 2.02 0.91 -8.77
CA VAL A 119 0.91 0.01 -9.10
C VAL A 119 1.35 -1.29 -9.76
N ASN A 120 2.63 -1.39 -10.16
CA ASN A 120 3.16 -2.50 -10.95
C ASN A 120 4.04 -3.45 -10.14
N ILE A 121 4.63 -3.00 -9.05
CA ILE A 121 5.51 -3.80 -8.21
C ILE A 121 4.74 -4.96 -7.57
N GLU A 122 5.17 -6.19 -7.86
CA GLU A 122 4.59 -7.42 -7.30
C GLU A 122 5.47 -8.04 -6.21
N SER A 123 6.78 -7.85 -6.33
CA SER A 123 7.77 -8.32 -5.38
C SER A 123 8.97 -7.40 -5.29
N ILE A 124 9.67 -7.46 -4.15
CA ILE A 124 10.92 -6.74 -3.92
C ILE A 124 11.95 -7.63 -3.23
N ASP A 125 13.20 -7.57 -3.69
CA ASP A 125 14.32 -8.31 -3.09
C ASP A 125 15.25 -7.35 -2.35
N LEU A 126 15.29 -7.50 -1.03
CA LEU A 126 16.07 -6.71 -0.09
C LEU A 126 17.31 -7.47 0.43
N SER A 127 17.59 -8.67 -0.08
CA SER A 127 18.59 -9.59 0.48
C SER A 127 20.00 -9.02 0.66
N ASN A 128 20.36 -7.99 -0.13
CA ASN A 128 21.68 -7.38 -0.14
C ASN A 128 21.73 -6.00 0.54
N MET A 129 20.65 -5.56 1.21
CA MET A 129 20.54 -4.24 1.83
C MET A 129 20.85 -4.27 3.32
N SER A 130 22.00 -4.85 3.70
CA SER A 130 22.38 -5.04 5.12
C SER A 130 22.55 -3.74 5.91
N GLU A 131 22.70 -2.60 5.22
CA GLU A 131 22.82 -1.26 5.82
C GLU A 131 21.48 -0.52 5.95
N LEU A 132 20.36 -1.13 5.55
CA LEU A 132 19.06 -0.47 5.51
C LEU A 132 18.57 -0.15 6.93
N LYS A 133 18.26 1.14 7.16
CA LYS A 133 17.73 1.70 8.40
C LYS A 133 16.27 2.11 8.27
N THR A 134 15.86 2.54 7.08
CA THR A 134 14.49 2.97 6.80
C THR A 134 13.94 2.21 5.61
N LEU A 135 12.82 1.53 5.83
CA LEU A 135 12.04 0.86 4.80
C LEU A 135 10.61 1.40 4.81
N ILE A 136 10.22 2.06 3.73
CA ILE A 136 8.87 2.57 3.53
C ILE A 136 8.30 1.94 2.26
N LEU A 137 7.26 1.14 2.40
CA LEU A 137 6.52 0.53 1.30
C LEU A 137 5.05 0.91 1.49
N ARG A 138 4.60 1.93 0.77
CA ARG A 138 3.25 2.48 0.97
C ARG A 138 2.42 2.36 -0.30
N ASN A 139 1.19 1.92 -0.15
CA ASN A 139 0.21 1.96 -1.22
C ASN A 139 0.73 1.29 -2.50
N ASN A 140 1.33 0.09 -2.42
CA ASN A 140 1.69 -0.67 -3.60
C ASN A 140 0.69 -1.82 -3.77
N PRO A 141 -0.44 -1.61 -4.48
CA PRO A 141 -1.62 -2.47 -4.43
C PRO A 141 -1.40 -3.88 -4.99
N GLN A 142 -0.27 -4.12 -5.64
CA GLN A 142 0.11 -5.42 -6.18
C GLN A 142 1.31 -6.07 -5.45
N LEU A 143 1.95 -5.38 -4.51
CA LEU A 143 3.11 -5.89 -3.80
C LEU A 143 2.70 -6.99 -2.82
N LYS A 144 3.02 -8.25 -3.15
CA LYS A 144 2.62 -9.43 -2.36
C LYS A 144 3.78 -10.06 -1.60
N THR A 145 5.02 -9.81 -2.01
CA THR A 145 6.18 -10.54 -1.49
C THR A 145 7.38 -9.63 -1.28
N ILE A 146 8.00 -9.77 -0.11
CA ILE A 146 9.31 -9.20 0.22
C ILE A 146 10.27 -10.35 0.42
N ILE A 147 11.40 -10.32 -0.29
CA ILE A 147 12.45 -11.35 -0.21
C ILE A 147 13.62 -10.78 0.59
N GLY A 148 14.16 -11.56 1.53
CA GLY A 148 15.35 -11.20 2.30
C GLY A 148 15.13 -10.17 3.42
N ALA A 149 13.87 -9.90 3.80
CA ALA A 149 13.56 -8.98 4.89
C ALA A 149 14.06 -9.51 6.25
N ASP A 150 14.12 -10.83 6.42
CA ASP A 150 14.68 -11.55 7.57
C ASP A 150 16.17 -11.26 7.82
N LYS A 151 16.89 -10.72 6.82
CA LYS A 151 18.31 -10.36 6.90
C LYS A 151 18.55 -8.91 7.32
N LEU A 152 17.48 -8.13 7.52
CA LEU A 152 17.56 -6.70 7.81
C LEU A 152 17.61 -6.46 9.33
N HIS A 153 18.82 -6.42 9.90
CA HIS A 153 19.03 -6.27 11.34
C HIS A 153 19.25 -4.82 11.82
N LYS A 154 19.24 -3.84 10.91
CA LYS A 154 19.54 -2.42 11.21
C LYS A 154 18.34 -1.50 11.04
N LEU A 155 17.14 -2.04 10.82
CA LEU A 155 15.94 -1.25 10.62
C LEU A 155 15.57 -0.49 11.89
N GLU A 156 15.47 0.83 11.76
CA GLU A 156 15.06 1.78 12.80
C GLU A 156 13.64 2.31 12.52
N THR A 157 13.25 2.40 11.25
CA THR A 157 11.93 2.83 10.79
C THR A 157 11.39 1.86 9.74
N ILE A 158 10.20 1.32 9.98
CA ILE A 158 9.47 0.42 9.09
C ILE A 158 8.06 0.97 8.92
N ILE A 159 7.66 1.20 7.67
CA ILE A 159 6.28 1.56 7.33
C ILE A 159 5.84 0.75 6.11
N ILE A 160 5.07 -0.30 6.32
CA ILE A 160 4.57 -1.22 5.30
C ILE A 160 3.04 -1.21 5.36
N VAL A 161 2.39 -0.37 4.57
CA VAL A 161 0.93 -0.13 4.65
C VAL A 161 0.31 -0.03 3.26
N GLY A 162 -0.89 -0.58 3.08
CA GLY A 162 -1.60 -0.49 1.80
C GLY A 162 -0.95 -1.37 0.72
N ASN A 163 -0.38 -2.49 1.14
CA ASN A 163 0.18 -3.52 0.27
C ASN A 163 -0.52 -4.84 0.60
N PRO A 164 -0.89 -5.70 -0.37
CA PRO A 164 -1.49 -7.01 -0.10
C PRO A 164 -0.48 -8.05 0.41
N ILE A 165 0.38 -7.66 1.36
CA ILE A 165 1.38 -8.51 2.00
C ILE A 165 0.74 -9.12 3.24
N ARG A 166 0.47 -10.42 3.17
CA ARG A 166 0.01 -11.19 4.34
C ARG A 166 1.18 -11.77 5.09
N ASN A 167 2.05 -12.51 4.40
CA ASN A 167 3.22 -13.15 4.99
C ASN A 167 4.33 -13.23 3.93
N PHE A 168 5.57 -13.42 4.36
CA PHE A 168 6.70 -13.72 3.48
C PHE A 168 7.67 -14.69 4.15
N GLU A 169 8.62 -15.22 3.39
CA GLU A 169 9.62 -16.15 3.91
C GLU A 169 10.49 -15.48 4.99
N GLY A 170 10.62 -16.12 6.15
CA GLY A 170 11.38 -15.59 7.28
C GLY A 170 10.70 -14.44 8.03
N PHE A 171 9.39 -14.27 7.88
CA PHE A 171 8.63 -13.21 8.53
C PHE A 171 8.79 -13.14 10.05
N GLU A 172 8.83 -14.29 10.74
CA GLU A 172 9.07 -14.35 12.19
C GLU A 172 10.43 -13.76 12.60
N TYR A 173 11.45 -13.92 11.76
CA TYR A 173 12.76 -13.32 11.99
C TYR A 173 12.73 -11.82 11.69
N PHE A 174 12.00 -11.39 10.66
CA PHE A 174 11.76 -9.97 10.41
C PHE A 174 11.07 -9.29 11.61
N LEU A 175 10.03 -9.91 12.18
CA LEU A 175 9.40 -9.40 13.40
C LEU A 175 10.41 -9.29 14.54
N ALA A 176 11.17 -10.35 14.81
CA ALA A 176 12.17 -10.36 15.87
C ALA A 176 13.23 -9.26 15.68
N ASN A 177 13.71 -9.05 14.44
CA ASN A 177 14.70 -8.03 14.10
C ASN A 177 14.18 -6.59 14.25
N THR A 178 12.86 -6.39 14.27
CA THR A 178 12.25 -5.06 14.21
C THR A 178 11.50 -4.68 15.50
N LEU A 179 11.59 -5.50 16.56
CA LEU A 179 10.92 -5.23 17.84
C LEU A 179 11.38 -3.92 18.48
N ASP A 180 12.68 -3.64 18.44
CA ASP A 180 13.29 -2.45 19.04
C ASP A 180 13.34 -1.25 18.07
N ALA A 181 12.74 -1.36 16.89
CA ALA A 181 12.68 -0.26 15.95
C ALA A 181 11.96 0.95 16.58
N LYS A 182 12.43 2.16 16.26
CA LYS A 182 11.83 3.39 16.75
C LYS A 182 10.40 3.55 16.24
N GLU A 183 10.17 3.13 15.00
CA GLU A 183 8.87 3.16 14.34
C GLU A 183 8.68 1.85 13.58
N ASN A 184 7.60 1.13 13.88
CA ASN A 184 7.26 -0.12 13.23
C ASN A 184 5.75 -0.16 12.93
N VAL A 185 5.40 0.24 11.71
CA VAL A 185 4.03 0.30 11.22
C VAL A 185 3.87 -0.76 10.13
N VAL A 186 3.03 -1.76 10.35
CA VAL A 186 2.77 -2.83 9.39
C VAL A 186 1.28 -3.00 9.14
N ASP A 187 0.90 -3.52 7.99
CA ASP A 187 -0.49 -3.73 7.63
C ASP A 187 -1.22 -4.67 8.61
N VAL A 188 -2.52 -4.47 8.84
CA VAL A 188 -3.33 -5.36 9.71
C VAL A 188 -3.31 -6.82 9.25
N ASP A 189 -3.20 -7.05 7.93
CA ASP A 189 -3.13 -8.37 7.34
C ASP A 189 -1.90 -9.17 7.80
N VAL A 190 -0.82 -8.46 8.16
CA VAL A 190 0.42 -9.04 8.70
C VAL A 190 0.18 -9.64 10.08
N TYR A 191 -0.58 -8.97 10.96
CA TYR A 191 -0.98 -9.55 12.24
C TYR A 191 -1.82 -10.80 12.04
N LEU A 192 -2.85 -10.70 11.19
CA LEU A 192 -3.84 -11.76 10.97
C LEU A 192 -3.23 -13.04 10.43
N SER A 193 -2.31 -12.93 9.47
CA SER A 193 -1.61 -14.07 8.91
C SER A 193 -0.72 -14.73 9.96
N SER A 194 0.04 -13.93 10.69
CA SER A 194 1.15 -14.41 11.50
C SER A 194 0.67 -15.12 12.77
N VAL A 195 -0.41 -14.66 13.40
CA VAL A 195 -1.02 -15.37 14.53
C VAL A 195 -1.66 -16.70 14.14
N LYS A 196 -1.98 -16.89 12.84
CA LYS A 196 -2.53 -18.15 12.30
C LYS A 196 -1.44 -19.13 11.88
N THR A 197 -0.34 -18.64 11.30
CA THR A 197 0.65 -19.47 10.60
C THR A 197 1.94 -19.70 11.37
N SER A 198 2.29 -18.83 12.33
CA SER A 198 3.57 -18.91 13.04
C SER A 198 3.36 -18.83 14.56
N LYS A 199 3.68 -19.93 15.25
CA LYS A 199 3.69 -19.95 16.73
C LYS A 199 4.67 -18.90 17.27
N GLN A 200 5.83 -18.74 16.65
CA GLN A 200 6.86 -17.80 17.09
C GLN A 200 6.37 -16.35 16.97
N ALA A 201 5.74 -15.98 15.85
CA ALA A 201 5.17 -14.66 15.68
C ALA A 201 4.05 -14.40 16.71
N LYS A 202 3.20 -15.40 16.95
CA LYS A 202 2.18 -15.32 18.00
C LYS A 202 2.79 -15.10 19.39
N ASP A 203 3.80 -15.86 19.75
CA ASP A 203 4.50 -15.75 21.04
C ASP A 203 5.09 -14.34 21.21
N ILE A 204 5.69 -13.76 20.15
CA ILE A 204 6.19 -12.38 20.15
C ILE A 204 5.08 -11.37 20.50
N TYR A 205 3.90 -11.50 19.90
CA TYR A 205 2.78 -10.61 20.21
C TYR A 205 2.22 -10.81 21.61
N ASP A 206 2.05 -12.07 22.04
CA ASP A 206 1.55 -12.40 23.38
C ASP A 206 2.51 -11.87 24.47
N TYR A 207 3.82 -12.00 24.28
CA TYR A 207 4.82 -11.44 25.19
C TYR A 207 4.86 -9.91 25.17
N SER A 208 4.66 -9.28 24.03
CA SER A 208 4.53 -7.82 23.92
C SER A 208 3.30 -7.31 24.68
N LEU A 209 2.17 -8.03 24.62
CA LEU A 209 0.96 -7.71 25.40
C LEU A 209 1.16 -7.86 26.91
N MET A 210 2.00 -8.81 27.33
CA MET A 210 2.36 -9.01 28.74
C MET A 210 3.38 -7.98 29.26
N GLY A 211 3.87 -7.08 28.39
CA GLY A 211 4.88 -6.09 28.74
C GLY A 211 6.29 -6.67 28.93
N LEU A 212 6.54 -7.88 28.41
CA LEU A 212 7.86 -8.53 28.48
C LEU A 212 8.86 -7.96 27.47
N TYR A 213 8.35 -7.36 26.39
CA TYR A 213 9.11 -6.61 25.41
C TYR A 213 8.47 -5.23 25.20
N SER A 214 9.29 -4.20 25.06
CA SER A 214 8.83 -2.91 24.55
C SER A 214 8.69 -3.04 23.04
N SER A 215 7.48 -3.27 22.56
CA SER A 215 7.21 -3.33 21.12
C SER A 215 6.58 -2.02 20.67
N ASN A 216 7.24 -1.33 19.74
CA ASN A 216 6.68 -0.17 19.04
C ASN A 216 5.86 -0.58 17.81
N ILE A 217 5.53 -1.88 17.68
CA ILE A 217 4.73 -2.37 16.56
C ILE A 217 3.31 -1.81 16.66
N THR A 218 2.91 -1.14 15.59
CA THR A 218 1.57 -0.66 15.34
C THR A 218 1.08 -1.23 14.02
N PHE A 219 -0.23 -1.44 13.96
CA PHE A 219 -0.88 -2.06 12.81
C PHE A 219 -1.69 -1.01 12.10
N ALA A 220 -1.61 -0.96 10.78
CA ALA A 220 -2.20 0.11 10.01
C ALA A 220 -3.23 -0.41 9.00
N GLU A 221 -4.27 0.38 8.83
CA GLU A 221 -5.23 0.25 7.74
C GLU A 221 -5.10 1.48 6.86
N LYS A 222 -5.09 1.27 5.55
CA LYS A 222 -5.08 2.37 4.57
C LYS A 222 -6.28 3.27 4.80
N CYS A 223 -6.05 4.59 4.71
CA CYS A 223 -7.10 5.60 4.78
C CYS A 223 -6.92 6.68 3.71
N ASP A 224 -8.00 7.16 3.08
CA ASP A 224 -7.95 8.31 2.16
C ASP A 224 -7.58 9.61 2.89
N ILE A 225 -7.99 9.74 4.15
CA ILE A 225 -7.61 10.87 5.00
C ILE A 225 -6.36 10.49 5.80
N GLY A 226 -5.24 11.15 5.52
CA GLY A 226 -3.99 11.04 6.29
C GLY A 226 -3.21 9.73 6.12
N ASP A 227 -3.20 9.18 4.89
CA ASP A 227 -2.51 7.96 4.42
C ASP A 227 -2.97 6.64 5.07
N TYR A 228 -3.07 6.60 6.40
CA TYR A 228 -3.49 5.43 7.16
C TYR A 228 -3.93 5.79 8.59
N THR A 229 -4.66 4.87 9.21
CA THR A 229 -4.95 4.86 10.64
C THR A 229 -4.18 3.75 11.32
N THR A 230 -3.87 3.89 12.61
CA THR A 230 -3.08 2.90 13.36
C THR A 230 -3.83 2.37 14.57
N MET A 231 -3.63 1.08 14.84
CA MET A 231 -4.04 0.36 16.03
C MET A 231 -2.81 -0.16 16.77
N ASN A 232 -2.80 -0.05 18.08
CA ASN A 232 -1.79 -0.71 18.89
C ASN A 232 -2.09 -2.22 19.03
N ILE A 233 -1.11 -2.97 19.55
CA ILE A 233 -1.22 -4.42 19.71
C ILE A 233 -2.41 -4.87 20.56
N LYS A 234 -2.81 -4.09 21.57
CA LYS A 234 -3.97 -4.39 22.42
C LYS A 234 -5.26 -4.25 21.62
N GLU A 235 -5.43 -3.13 20.93
CA GLU A 235 -6.60 -2.87 20.07
C GLU A 235 -6.75 -3.97 19.00
N MET A 236 -5.65 -4.33 18.33
CA MET A 236 -5.64 -5.40 17.33
C MET A 236 -6.00 -6.76 17.89
N THR A 237 -5.45 -7.10 19.05
CA THR A 237 -5.70 -8.39 19.70
C THR A 237 -7.14 -8.48 20.21
N ASP A 238 -7.67 -7.39 20.75
CA ASP A 238 -9.06 -7.30 21.18
C ASP A 238 -10.01 -7.45 19.99
N LEU A 239 -9.74 -6.78 18.87
CA LEU A 239 -10.51 -6.93 17.63
C LEU A 239 -10.48 -8.37 17.12
N TYR A 240 -9.28 -8.95 17.02
CA TYR A 240 -9.04 -10.32 16.56
C TYR A 240 -9.86 -11.33 17.36
N ARG A 241 -9.74 -11.33 18.69
CA ARG A 241 -10.41 -12.31 19.58
C ARG A 241 -11.92 -12.19 19.49
N ASN A 242 -12.43 -10.96 19.45
CA ASN A 242 -13.87 -10.71 19.41
C ASN A 242 -14.50 -11.15 18.08
N LEU A 243 -13.89 -10.78 16.95
CA LEU A 243 -14.38 -11.16 15.62
C LEU A 243 -14.21 -12.66 15.38
N LEU A 244 -13.10 -13.26 15.82
CA LEU A 244 -12.91 -14.71 15.74
C LEU A 244 -14.00 -15.45 16.54
N ARG A 245 -14.32 -15.00 17.75
CA ARG A 245 -15.41 -15.59 18.56
C ARG A 245 -16.76 -15.50 17.84
N ARG A 246 -17.04 -14.36 17.21
CA ARG A 246 -18.27 -14.16 16.41
C ARG A 246 -18.31 -15.14 15.24
N ILE A 247 -17.25 -15.18 14.42
CA ILE A 247 -17.11 -16.07 13.26
C ILE A 247 -17.29 -17.54 13.67
N SER A 248 -16.68 -17.96 14.79
CA SER A 248 -16.82 -19.32 15.31
C SER A 248 -18.25 -19.63 15.79
N LYS A 249 -18.93 -18.68 16.44
CA LYS A 249 -20.31 -18.86 16.92
C LYS A 249 -21.30 -19.15 15.78
N VAL A 250 -21.09 -18.51 14.63
CA VAL A 250 -21.92 -18.70 13.43
C VAL A 250 -21.35 -19.75 12.46
N LYS A 251 -20.29 -20.47 12.85
CA LYS A 251 -19.67 -21.56 12.07
C LYS A 251 -19.29 -21.16 10.63
N LEU A 252 -18.83 -19.92 10.44
CA LEU A 252 -18.52 -19.41 9.10
C LEU A 252 -17.29 -20.03 8.47
N LYS A 253 -16.31 -20.50 9.25
CA LYS A 253 -15.06 -21.06 8.71
C LYS A 253 -15.30 -22.23 7.75
N ASP A 254 -16.28 -23.06 8.07
CA ASP A 254 -16.61 -24.28 7.33
C ASP A 254 -17.53 -24.02 6.12
N GLN A 255 -17.98 -22.78 5.94
CA GLN A 255 -18.87 -22.40 4.83
C GLN A 255 -18.10 -22.15 3.53
N VAL A 256 -18.83 -22.22 2.42
CA VAL A 256 -18.28 -21.86 1.10
C VAL A 256 -18.01 -20.33 1.02
N PRO A 257 -17.06 -19.88 0.17
CA PRO A 257 -16.70 -18.46 0.07
C PRO A 257 -17.89 -17.53 -0.17
N ALA A 258 -18.84 -17.89 -1.04
CA ALA A 258 -20.03 -17.07 -1.31
C ALA A 258 -20.86 -16.81 -0.05
N THR A 259 -21.14 -17.86 0.75
CA THR A 259 -21.87 -17.73 2.02
C THR A 259 -21.11 -16.87 3.03
N LYS A 260 -19.78 -16.99 3.07
CA LYS A 260 -18.94 -16.15 3.92
C LYS A 260 -19.07 -14.68 3.52
N ILE A 261 -18.88 -14.36 2.24
CA ILE A 261 -18.98 -12.99 1.69
C ILE A 261 -20.36 -12.40 1.96
N GLU A 262 -21.44 -13.15 1.69
CA GLU A 262 -22.80 -12.70 1.96
C GLU A 262 -23.01 -12.35 3.44
N TYR A 263 -22.53 -13.19 4.36
CA TYR A 263 -22.60 -12.87 5.78
C TYR A 263 -21.85 -11.59 6.13
N LEU A 264 -20.63 -11.41 5.59
CA LEU A 264 -19.84 -10.20 5.83
C LEU A 264 -20.56 -8.95 5.33
N TYR A 265 -21.17 -9.05 4.15
CA TYR A 265 -21.94 -7.98 3.54
C TYR A 265 -23.15 -7.60 4.40
N GLN A 266 -23.99 -8.57 4.78
CA GLN A 266 -25.15 -8.33 5.64
C GLN A 266 -24.75 -7.79 7.02
N TYR A 267 -23.64 -8.27 7.57
CA TYR A 267 -23.08 -7.73 8.81
C TYR A 267 -22.71 -6.25 8.66
N ALA A 268 -22.10 -5.86 7.54
CA ALA A 268 -21.69 -4.49 7.25
C ALA A 268 -22.87 -3.54 6.98
N VAL A 269 -23.87 -3.99 6.21
CA VAL A 269 -25.12 -3.25 5.95
C VAL A 269 -25.83 -2.94 7.27
N GLY A 270 -25.81 -3.89 8.22
CA GLY A 270 -26.39 -3.72 9.55
C GLY A 270 -25.65 -2.75 10.49
N ILE A 271 -24.46 -2.25 10.14
CA ILE A 271 -23.70 -1.29 10.97
C ILE A 271 -24.20 0.14 10.67
N PRO A 272 -24.79 0.88 11.61
CA PRO A 272 -25.22 2.28 11.42
C PRO A 272 -24.13 3.23 10.89
N PHE A 273 -24.52 4.22 10.08
CA PHE A 273 -23.60 5.19 9.49
C PHE A 273 -23.38 6.34 10.47
N ASP A 274 -22.13 6.66 10.80
CA ASP A 274 -21.82 7.66 11.82
C ASP A 274 -21.82 9.10 11.27
N ILE A 275 -22.98 9.58 10.81
CA ILE A 275 -23.16 10.95 10.28
C ILE A 275 -22.68 12.00 11.30
N GLN A 276 -23.00 11.80 12.58
CA GLN A 276 -22.62 12.75 13.64
C GLN A 276 -21.11 12.73 13.91
N GLY A 277 -20.48 11.56 13.91
CA GLY A 277 -19.03 11.41 14.04
C GLY A 277 -18.29 12.07 12.88
N ILE A 278 -18.74 11.85 11.65
CA ILE A 278 -18.21 12.49 10.44
C ILE A 278 -18.30 14.01 10.54
N LYS A 279 -19.46 14.55 10.92
CA LYS A 279 -19.66 15.99 11.10
C LYS A 279 -18.69 16.55 12.15
N ARG A 280 -18.62 15.90 13.32
CA ARG A 280 -17.72 16.32 14.40
C ARG A 280 -16.24 16.30 13.97
N ARG A 281 -15.81 15.27 13.25
CA ARG A 281 -14.45 15.17 12.70
C ARG A 281 -14.17 16.29 11.70
N ASN A 282 -15.11 16.58 10.79
CA ASN A 282 -14.94 17.65 9.80
C ASN A 282 -14.85 19.04 10.47
N ASP A 283 -15.72 19.30 11.45
CA ASP A 283 -15.69 20.55 12.22
C ASP A 283 -14.34 20.69 12.96
N GLU A 284 -13.81 19.61 13.51
CA GLU A 284 -12.51 19.58 14.18
C GLU A 284 -11.34 19.77 13.20
N TYR A 285 -11.40 19.10 12.04
CA TYR A 285 -10.42 19.26 10.97
C TYR A 285 -10.30 20.74 10.55
N ILE A 286 -11.43 21.41 10.30
CA ILE A 286 -11.43 22.82 9.89
C ILE A 286 -10.79 23.71 10.96
N LYS A 287 -11.11 23.48 12.24
CA LYS A 287 -10.51 24.23 13.35
C LYS A 287 -9.00 24.03 13.41
N LEU A 288 -8.54 22.78 13.35
CA LEU A 288 -7.11 22.46 13.40
C LEU A 288 -6.38 23.00 12.17
N TYR A 289 -6.99 22.88 10.99
CA TYR A 289 -6.44 23.41 9.74
C TYR A 289 -6.23 24.92 9.83
N GLN A 290 -7.21 25.66 10.36
CA GLN A 290 -7.08 27.09 10.61
C GLN A 290 -6.04 27.41 11.68
N GLN A 291 -6.04 26.67 12.79
CA GLN A 291 -5.12 26.86 13.91
C GLN A 291 -3.65 26.66 13.51
N TYR A 292 -3.39 25.68 12.62
CA TYR A 292 -2.05 25.30 12.21
C TYR A 292 -1.69 25.74 10.79
N ASN A 293 -2.36 26.77 10.25
CA ASN A 293 -2.09 27.34 8.92
C ASN A 293 -1.98 26.28 7.80
N GLY A 294 -2.88 25.30 7.84
CA GLY A 294 -2.95 24.20 6.88
C GLY A 294 -2.03 23.02 7.16
N MET A 295 -1.16 23.08 8.17
CA MET A 295 -0.23 22.00 8.54
C MET A 295 -0.65 21.32 9.85
N ILE A 296 -1.70 20.52 9.82
CA ILE A 296 -2.20 19.80 11.01
C ILE A 296 -1.12 18.82 11.51
N PRO A 297 -0.67 18.92 12.79
CA PRO A 297 0.32 18.00 13.35
C PRO A 297 -0.13 16.53 13.34
N GLU A 298 0.80 15.61 13.14
CA GLU A 298 0.57 14.16 13.03
C GLU A 298 -0.23 13.58 14.20
N PHE A 299 0.04 14.05 15.43
CA PHE A 299 -0.72 13.63 16.62
C PHE A 299 -2.24 13.85 16.47
N TYR A 300 -2.66 14.95 15.83
CA TYR A 300 -4.07 15.20 15.58
C TYR A 300 -4.60 14.40 14.38
N GLN A 301 -3.76 14.12 13.38
CA GLN A 301 -4.15 13.29 12.23
C GLN A 301 -4.63 11.92 12.70
N LYS A 302 -3.95 11.30 13.68
CA LYS A 302 -4.39 10.02 14.25
C LYS A 302 -5.82 10.07 14.82
N SER A 303 -6.18 11.16 15.52
CA SER A 303 -7.53 11.33 16.05
C SER A 303 -8.57 11.55 14.95
N LEU A 304 -8.20 12.26 13.88
CA LEU A 304 -9.08 12.52 12.74
C LEU A 304 -9.31 11.24 11.92
N ASN A 305 -8.28 10.39 11.82
CA ASN A 305 -8.30 9.13 11.08
C ASN A 305 -8.98 7.99 11.85
N TYR A 306 -9.24 8.14 13.16
CA TYR A 306 -9.78 7.07 14.01
C TYR A 306 -11.07 6.44 13.45
N LEU A 307 -12.01 7.26 12.95
CA LEU A 307 -13.29 6.81 12.39
C LEU A 307 -13.16 5.91 11.15
N HIS A 308 -12.00 5.93 10.50
CA HIS A 308 -11.71 5.15 9.30
C HIS A 308 -11.20 3.75 9.63
N SER A 309 -10.97 3.44 10.91
CA SER A 309 -10.49 2.11 11.33
C SER A 309 -11.61 1.09 11.52
N SER A 310 -11.29 -0.18 11.27
CA SER A 310 -12.14 -1.33 11.60
C SER A 310 -12.39 -1.42 13.11
N TYR A 311 -11.38 -1.11 13.93
CA TYR A 311 -11.52 -1.13 15.39
C TYR A 311 -12.51 -0.10 15.90
N ALA A 312 -12.42 1.15 15.44
CA ALA A 312 -13.40 2.17 15.82
C ALA A 312 -14.82 1.76 15.40
N THR A 313 -14.96 1.26 14.17
CA THR A 313 -16.25 0.80 13.65
C THR A 313 -16.83 -0.34 14.50
N TYR A 314 -15.99 -1.31 14.85
CA TYR A 314 -16.38 -2.44 15.69
C TYR A 314 -16.77 -2.01 17.11
N GLN A 315 -15.95 -1.16 17.76
CA GLN A 315 -16.14 -0.72 19.14
C GLN A 315 -17.34 0.22 19.31
N LEU A 316 -17.53 1.15 18.37
CA LEU A 316 -18.61 2.13 18.43
C LEU A 316 -19.95 1.55 17.92
N HIS A 317 -19.92 0.38 17.28
CA HIS A 317 -21.07 -0.21 16.59
C HIS A 317 -21.69 0.73 15.54
N LYS A 318 -20.86 1.57 14.92
CA LYS A 318 -21.19 2.49 13.83
C LYS A 318 -19.90 2.95 13.16
N GLY A 319 -19.95 3.31 11.87
CA GLY A 319 -18.76 3.73 11.14
C GLY A 319 -19.07 4.60 9.93
N ASN A 320 -18.03 5.15 9.30
CA ASN A 320 -18.12 5.75 7.97
C ASN A 320 -17.92 4.66 6.89
N CYS A 321 -17.95 5.02 5.60
CA CYS A 321 -17.80 4.07 4.50
C CYS A 321 -16.50 3.27 4.62
N GLU A 322 -15.39 3.96 4.85
CA GLU A 322 -14.05 3.39 4.96
C GLU A 322 -13.86 2.45 6.15
N GLY A 323 -14.28 2.85 7.35
CA GLY A 323 -14.20 2.02 8.56
C GLY A 323 -15.05 0.75 8.46
N ILE A 324 -16.19 0.82 7.75
CA ILE A 324 -17.05 -0.34 7.49
C ILE A 324 -16.38 -1.31 6.52
N VAL A 325 -15.82 -0.83 5.41
CA VAL A 325 -15.14 -1.71 4.45
C VAL A 325 -13.80 -2.24 4.98
N ASN A 326 -13.08 -1.47 5.82
CA ASN A 326 -11.92 -1.96 6.55
C ASN A 326 -12.30 -3.10 7.51
N LEU A 327 -13.42 -2.97 8.23
CA LEU A 327 -13.93 -4.06 9.08
C LEU A 327 -14.34 -5.29 8.26
N MET A 328 -14.96 -5.10 7.09
CA MET A 328 -15.26 -6.22 6.18
C MET A 328 -13.99 -6.91 5.70
N HIS A 329 -12.98 -6.15 5.28
CA HIS A 329 -11.69 -6.66 4.84
C HIS A 329 -11.00 -7.46 5.95
N TYR A 330 -10.96 -6.93 7.17
CA TYR A 330 -10.42 -7.62 8.34
C TYR A 330 -11.11 -8.97 8.58
N MET A 331 -12.45 -8.99 8.58
CA MET A 331 -13.21 -10.22 8.78
C MET A 331 -13.03 -11.23 7.63
N ALA A 332 -12.82 -10.74 6.41
CA ALA A 332 -12.51 -11.56 5.24
C ALA A 332 -11.12 -12.20 5.36
N SER A 333 -10.12 -11.44 5.78
CA SER A 333 -8.78 -11.95 6.08
C SER A 333 -8.80 -12.98 7.22
N LEU A 334 -9.68 -12.84 8.22
CA LEU A 334 -9.93 -13.88 9.22
C LEU A 334 -10.49 -15.19 8.64
N LEU A 335 -11.22 -15.11 7.53
CA LEU A 335 -11.85 -16.23 6.83
C LEU A 335 -11.03 -16.74 5.64
N ASP A 336 -9.82 -16.21 5.45
CA ASP A 336 -8.90 -16.53 4.35
C ASP A 336 -9.53 -16.23 2.97
N ILE A 337 -10.28 -15.13 2.89
CA ILE A 337 -10.86 -14.59 1.66
C ILE A 337 -10.00 -13.42 1.18
N ASP A 338 -9.57 -13.49 -0.07
CA ASP A 338 -8.90 -12.38 -0.75
C ASP A 338 -9.85 -11.22 -0.93
N SER A 339 -9.48 -10.06 -0.37
CA SER A 339 -10.25 -8.84 -0.45
C SER A 339 -9.34 -7.62 -0.41
N GLN A 340 -9.82 -6.51 -0.95
CA GLN A 340 -9.14 -5.22 -0.88
C GLN A 340 -10.17 -4.09 -0.84
N THR A 341 -9.91 -3.07 -0.05
CA THR A 341 -10.68 -1.82 -0.09
C THR A 341 -10.40 -1.08 -1.39
N VAL A 342 -11.42 -0.39 -1.87
CA VAL A 342 -11.41 0.34 -3.13
C VAL A 342 -11.93 1.74 -2.85
N HIS A 343 -11.08 2.72 -3.11
CA HIS A 343 -11.38 4.14 -2.97
C HIS A 343 -11.86 4.66 -4.31
N CYS A 344 -12.91 5.45 -4.29
CA CYS A 344 -13.59 5.92 -5.50
C CYS A 344 -14.26 7.27 -5.27
N HIS A 345 -14.72 7.86 -6.36
CA HIS A 345 -15.50 9.09 -6.33
C HIS A 345 -16.97 8.76 -6.61
N ASP A 346 -17.84 8.98 -5.64
CA ASP A 346 -19.26 8.63 -5.78
C ASP A 346 -20.05 9.76 -6.47
N ARG A 347 -20.63 9.47 -7.64
CA ARG A 347 -21.41 10.44 -8.43
C ARG A 347 -22.84 10.61 -7.94
N ARG A 348 -23.32 9.74 -7.06
CA ARG A 348 -24.66 9.86 -6.44
C ARG A 348 -24.66 10.87 -5.28
N SER A 349 -23.48 11.19 -4.76
CA SER A 349 -23.36 12.14 -3.66
C SER A 349 -23.75 13.54 -4.12
N ASN A 350 -24.62 14.20 -3.33
CA ASN A 350 -24.99 15.61 -3.56
C ASN A 350 -23.81 16.57 -3.40
N ILE A 351 -22.70 16.08 -2.83
CA ILE A 351 -21.39 16.73 -2.88
C ILE A 351 -20.70 16.12 -4.10
N TYR A 352 -20.76 16.79 -5.25
CA TYR A 352 -20.07 16.38 -6.48
C TYR A 352 -18.59 16.07 -6.21
N GLY A 353 -18.09 14.94 -6.67
CA GLY A 353 -18.25 13.70 -5.92
C GLY A 353 -17.38 13.65 -4.65
N SER A 354 -17.94 12.98 -3.66
CA SER A 354 -17.28 12.72 -2.41
C SER A 354 -16.38 11.48 -2.53
N ASN A 355 -15.22 11.53 -1.89
CA ASN A 355 -14.42 10.34 -1.62
C ASN A 355 -15.31 9.29 -0.95
N HIS A 356 -15.30 8.08 -1.48
CA HIS A 356 -16.11 6.96 -1.05
C HIS A 356 -15.28 5.69 -1.07
N ALA A 357 -15.66 4.74 -0.21
CA ALA A 357 -14.97 3.48 -0.06
C ALA A 357 -15.95 2.32 -0.21
N LEU A 358 -15.57 1.37 -1.06
CA LEU A 358 -16.24 0.08 -1.26
C LEU A 358 -15.19 -1.04 -1.11
N ILE A 359 -15.60 -2.30 -1.21
CA ILE A 359 -14.70 -3.44 -1.10
C ILE A 359 -14.86 -4.36 -2.30
N ARG A 360 -13.76 -5.00 -2.71
CA ARG A 360 -13.81 -6.12 -3.64
C ARG A 360 -13.39 -7.42 -2.97
N PHE A 361 -14.02 -8.52 -3.36
CA PHE A 361 -13.68 -9.88 -2.99
C PHE A 361 -13.26 -10.67 -4.21
N LYS A 362 -12.25 -11.53 -4.05
CA LYS A 362 -11.90 -12.49 -5.10
C LYS A 362 -12.85 -13.67 -5.04
N THR A 363 -13.53 -13.92 -6.14
CA THR A 363 -14.46 -15.04 -6.31
C THR A 363 -13.96 -15.99 -7.40
N ILE A 364 -14.69 -17.08 -7.63
CA ILE A 364 -14.43 -17.97 -8.78
C ILE A 364 -14.64 -17.28 -10.13
N GLU A 365 -15.45 -16.21 -10.17
CA GLU A 365 -15.72 -15.41 -11.37
C GLU A 365 -14.74 -14.23 -11.52
N GLY A 366 -13.74 -14.13 -10.63
CA GLY A 366 -12.83 -12.99 -10.52
C GLY A 366 -13.23 -12.02 -9.41
N TRP A 367 -12.67 -10.80 -9.45
CA TRP A 367 -13.03 -9.73 -8.50
C TRP A 367 -14.48 -9.28 -8.65
N LYS A 368 -15.18 -9.23 -7.52
CA LYS A 368 -16.56 -8.74 -7.39
C LYS A 368 -16.62 -7.64 -6.33
N TYR A 369 -17.45 -6.63 -6.57
CA TYR A 369 -17.52 -5.39 -5.82
C TYR A 369 -18.78 -5.31 -4.97
N TYR A 370 -18.63 -4.75 -3.77
CA TYR A 370 -19.65 -4.67 -2.75
C TYR A 370 -19.57 -3.28 -2.09
N ASP A 371 -20.68 -2.56 -2.08
CA ASP A 371 -20.83 -1.26 -1.43
C ASP A 371 -21.95 -1.33 -0.38
N PRO A 372 -21.61 -1.61 0.90
CA PRO A 372 -22.60 -1.74 1.96
C PRO A 372 -23.19 -0.40 2.41
N THR A 373 -22.68 0.73 1.91
CA THR A 373 -23.05 2.06 2.43
C THR A 373 -24.46 2.44 2.01
N TYR A 374 -24.90 2.04 0.82
CA TYR A 374 -26.17 2.47 0.23
C TYR A 374 -27.33 1.49 0.40
N ASP A 375 -27.05 0.24 0.79
CA ASP A 375 -28.05 -0.84 0.90
C ASP A 375 -28.71 -0.95 2.29
N ARG A 376 -28.59 0.09 3.13
CA ARG A 376 -29.07 0.13 4.53
C ARG A 376 -30.59 0.17 4.68
N GLU A 377 -31.29 0.67 3.67
CA GLU A 377 -32.75 0.84 3.68
C GLU A 377 -33.49 -0.25 2.90
N ASN A 378 -32.90 -1.47 2.84
CA ASN A 378 -33.55 -2.73 2.47
C ASN A 378 -33.50 -3.09 0.97
N HIS A 379 -32.42 -2.74 0.29
CA HIS A 379 -32.16 -3.23 -1.06
C HIS A 379 -30.80 -3.95 -1.09
N ASP A 380 -30.67 -4.96 -1.93
CA ASP A 380 -29.45 -5.76 -2.15
C ASP A 380 -28.83 -5.36 -3.51
N TYR A 381 -28.86 -4.06 -3.86
CA TYR A 381 -28.51 -3.59 -5.21
C TYR A 381 -27.00 -3.46 -5.44
N TYR A 382 -26.23 -3.24 -4.37
CA TYR A 382 -24.81 -2.90 -4.43
C TYR A 382 -23.94 -4.05 -3.90
N LYS A 383 -24.25 -5.27 -4.32
CA LYS A 383 -23.48 -6.48 -4.00
C LYS A 383 -23.23 -7.32 -5.25
N ASP A 384 -22.14 -8.09 -5.23
CA ASP A 384 -21.72 -8.97 -6.33
C ASP A 384 -21.59 -8.28 -7.70
N MET A 385 -21.23 -6.99 -7.68
CA MET A 385 -21.13 -6.18 -8.89
C MET A 385 -19.82 -6.48 -9.64
N ASN A 386 -19.85 -6.37 -10.95
CA ASN A 386 -18.67 -6.29 -11.79
C ASN A 386 -18.20 -4.84 -11.94
N LEU A 387 -17.00 -4.65 -12.49
CA LEU A 387 -16.40 -3.32 -12.65
C LEU A 387 -17.32 -2.32 -13.39
N LYS A 388 -18.02 -2.75 -14.45
CA LYS A 388 -18.88 -1.87 -15.24
C LYS A 388 -20.10 -1.39 -14.46
N GLU A 389 -20.68 -2.26 -13.63
CA GLU A 389 -21.84 -1.91 -12.80
C GLU A 389 -21.48 -0.86 -11.76
N VAL A 390 -20.28 -0.95 -11.16
CA VAL A 390 -19.78 0.08 -10.25
C VAL A 390 -19.54 1.41 -10.99
N GLU A 391 -18.99 1.34 -12.20
CA GLU A 391 -18.75 2.49 -13.08
C GLU A 391 -20.04 3.20 -13.53
N GLU A 392 -21.23 2.63 -13.30
CA GLU A 392 -22.51 3.31 -13.54
C GLU A 392 -22.76 4.43 -12.52
N TYR A 393 -22.18 4.34 -11.32
CA TYR A 393 -22.44 5.31 -10.25
C TYR A 393 -21.19 5.88 -9.57
N ALA A 394 -20.02 5.28 -9.75
CA ALA A 394 -18.77 5.75 -9.16
C ALA A 394 -17.65 5.83 -10.20
N ASP A 395 -16.79 6.83 -10.07
CA ASP A 395 -15.55 6.89 -10.84
C ASP A 395 -14.44 6.16 -10.06
N LEU A 396 -13.87 5.14 -10.69
CA LEU A 396 -12.88 4.26 -10.07
C LEU A 396 -11.44 4.64 -10.49
N PRO A 397 -10.46 4.43 -9.61
CA PRO A 397 -9.06 4.66 -9.94
C PRO A 397 -8.61 3.67 -11.01
N LYS A 398 -7.69 4.11 -11.87
CA LYS A 398 -7.34 3.35 -13.09
C LYS A 398 -6.82 1.93 -12.79
N ILE A 399 -6.21 1.74 -11.62
CA ILE A 399 -5.72 0.45 -11.14
C ILE A 399 -6.79 -0.64 -11.14
N GLU A 400 -8.06 -0.28 -10.93
CA GLU A 400 -9.17 -1.22 -10.94
C GLU A 400 -9.34 -1.87 -12.32
N HIS A 401 -9.15 -1.12 -13.40
CA HIS A 401 -9.17 -1.69 -14.74
C HIS A 401 -7.94 -2.55 -15.04
N ILE A 402 -6.76 -2.21 -14.48
CA ILE A 402 -5.53 -3.00 -14.65
C ILE A 402 -5.72 -4.37 -14.01
N ILE A 403 -6.22 -4.40 -12.78
CA ILE A 403 -6.49 -5.63 -12.01
C ILE A 403 -7.50 -6.51 -12.74
N ASN A 404 -8.65 -5.95 -13.14
CA ASN A 404 -9.67 -6.68 -13.89
C ASN A 404 -9.21 -7.16 -15.28
N ARG A 405 -8.25 -6.46 -15.91
CA ARG A 405 -7.67 -6.90 -17.18
C ARG A 405 -6.72 -8.08 -16.97
N ARG A 406 -5.82 -8.01 -15.98
CA ARG A 406 -4.87 -9.08 -15.66
C ARG A 406 -5.59 -10.38 -15.28
N GLU A 407 -6.68 -10.29 -14.53
CA GLU A 407 -7.46 -11.49 -14.17
C GLU A 407 -8.10 -12.19 -15.37
N ARG A 408 -8.67 -11.43 -16.31
CA ARG A 408 -9.23 -12.01 -17.54
C ARG A 408 -8.17 -12.76 -18.35
N TYR A 409 -6.99 -12.17 -18.52
CA TYR A 409 -5.88 -12.84 -19.21
C TYR A 409 -5.46 -14.14 -18.51
N ASN A 410 -5.33 -14.13 -17.18
CA ASN A 410 -4.95 -15.33 -16.42
C ASN A 410 -5.99 -16.45 -16.53
N ASN A 411 -7.29 -16.12 -16.51
CA ASN A 411 -8.36 -17.09 -16.67
C ASN A 411 -8.42 -17.69 -18.09
N ASP A 412 -8.15 -16.88 -19.13
CA ASP A 412 -8.08 -17.34 -20.51
C ASP A 412 -6.90 -18.30 -20.73
N ASP A 413 -5.72 -18.01 -20.15
CA ASP A 413 -4.54 -18.87 -20.25
C ASP A 413 -4.70 -20.19 -19.45
N TYR A 414 -5.38 -20.15 -18.29
CA TYR A 414 -5.75 -21.35 -17.55
C TYR A 414 -6.73 -22.24 -18.35
N THR A 415 -7.70 -21.64 -19.03
CA THR A 415 -8.66 -22.38 -19.86
C THR A 415 -7.99 -22.98 -21.10
N ARG A 416 -7.03 -22.26 -21.71
CA ARG A 416 -6.24 -22.76 -22.85
C ARG A 416 -5.27 -23.89 -22.49
N THR A 417 -4.78 -23.94 -21.25
CA THR A 417 -3.88 -25.00 -20.79
C THR A 417 -4.63 -26.27 -20.37
N LEU A 418 -5.91 -26.18 -20.02
CA LEU A 418 -6.79 -27.34 -19.77
C LEU A 418 -7.30 -28.02 -21.07
N HIS A 419 -7.21 -27.34 -22.21
CA HIS A 419 -7.65 -27.84 -23.52
C HIS A 419 -6.48 -28.28 -24.44
N LYS A 420 -5.28 -28.44 -23.88
CA LYS A 420 -4.14 -29.13 -24.51
C LYS A 420 -3.82 -30.38 -23.71
#